data_AF-A0A7X8B9T6-F1
#
_entry.id   AF-A0A7X8B9T6-F1
#
_cell.length_a   1.000
_cell.length_b   1.000
_cell.length_c   1.000
_cell.angle_alpha   90.00
_cell.angle_beta   90.00
_cell.angle_gamma   90.00
#
_symmetry.space_group_name_H-M   'P 1'
#
loop_
_entity.id
_entity.type
_entity.pdbx_description
1 polymer ?
#
loop_
_entity_poly.entity_id
_entity_poly.type
_entity_poly.pdbx_seq_one_letter_code
_entity_poly.pdbx_strand_id
1 'polypeptide(L)'
;RISRNSVVRADKRGMSHQEFIAALEKYARNGIPQNLGFLLNEWSSQTVRVRISDVTLLHCSHPGILDELLMGLNPGVAERLAPHYAVIDRKSLDQVVRAAQKKDAVLTLFEESDGGD
;
A
#
# COMPACT_ATOMS: atom_id res chain seq x y z
N ARG A 1 11.85 28.74 -6.17
CA ARG A 1 11.78 28.31 -7.59
C ARG A 1 10.91 27.06 -7.69
N ILE A 2 9.90 27.07 -8.56
CA ILE A 2 9.07 25.89 -8.85
C ILE A 2 9.81 25.02 -9.86
N SER A 3 9.92 23.72 -9.57
CA SER A 3 10.65 22.73 -10.37
C SER A 3 10.18 21.33 -10.00
N ARG A 4 10.49 20.31 -10.82
CA ARG A 4 10.25 18.90 -10.48
C ARG A 4 10.80 18.54 -9.08
N ASN A 5 12.02 18.98 -8.77
CA ASN A 5 12.65 18.75 -7.47
C ASN A 5 11.91 19.42 -6.30
N SER A 6 11.16 20.50 -6.55
CA SER A 6 10.33 21.16 -5.55
C SER A 6 9.06 20.34 -5.26
N VAL A 7 8.45 19.75 -6.30
CA VAL A 7 7.30 18.84 -6.18
C VAL A 7 7.68 17.57 -5.41
N VAL A 8 8.77 16.91 -5.82
CA VAL A 8 9.26 15.70 -5.13
C VAL A 8 9.60 15.97 -3.66
N ARG A 9 10.16 17.14 -3.34
CA ARG A 9 10.45 17.53 -1.95
C ARG A 9 9.19 17.78 -1.13
N ALA A 10 8.12 18.29 -1.74
CA ALA A 10 6.83 18.45 -1.07
C ALA A 10 6.18 17.09 -0.79
N ASP A 11 6.17 16.20 -1.80
CA ASP A 11 5.62 14.84 -1.67
C ASP A 11 6.38 14.04 -0.59
N LYS A 12 7.72 14.12 -0.57
CA LYS A 12 8.56 13.53 0.50
C LYS A 12 8.25 14.03 1.91
N ARG A 13 7.63 15.21 2.04
CA ARG A 13 7.24 15.80 3.34
C ARG A 13 5.76 15.52 3.66
N GLY A 14 5.11 14.64 2.92
CA GLY A 14 3.71 14.27 3.10
C GLY A 14 2.72 15.28 2.54
N MET A 15 3.17 16.32 1.82
CA MET A 15 2.27 17.23 1.11
C MET A 15 1.89 16.59 -0.22
N SER A 16 0.62 16.23 -0.36
CA SER A 16 0.09 15.71 -1.60
C SER A 16 0.22 16.73 -2.73
N HIS A 17 0.20 16.22 -3.96
CA HIS A 17 0.22 17.04 -5.17
C HIS A 17 -0.91 18.08 -5.21
N GLN A 18 -2.12 17.70 -4.77
CA GLN A 18 -3.27 18.61 -4.72
C GLN A 18 -3.06 19.73 -3.70
N GLU A 19 -2.56 19.39 -2.50
CA GLU A 19 -2.21 20.40 -1.48
C GLU A 19 -1.10 21.33 -1.94
N PHE A 20 -0.12 20.80 -2.69
CA PHE A 20 0.96 21.61 -3.26
C PHE A 20 0.44 22.62 -4.30
N ILE A 21 -0.47 22.20 -5.20
CA ILE A 21 -1.12 23.11 -6.14
C ILE A 21 -1.97 24.14 -5.40
N ALA A 22 -2.81 23.71 -4.46
CA ALA A 22 -3.67 24.61 -3.69
C ALA A 22 -2.87 25.66 -2.90
N ALA A 23 -1.71 25.27 -2.34
CA ALA A 23 -0.79 26.19 -1.69
C ALA A 23 -0.21 27.21 -2.68
N LEU A 24 0.18 26.77 -3.89
CA LEU A 24 0.67 27.67 -4.92
C LEU A 24 -0.40 28.66 -5.40
N GLU A 25 -1.65 28.22 -5.57
CA GLU A 25 -2.77 29.09 -5.95
C GLU A 25 -3.06 30.14 -4.87
N LYS A 26 -3.04 29.73 -3.60
CA LYS A 26 -3.28 30.61 -2.44
C LYS A 26 -2.27 31.77 -2.35
N TYR A 27 -1.00 31.52 -2.68
CA TYR A 27 0.07 32.54 -2.57
C TYR A 27 0.39 33.23 -3.90
N ALA A 28 -0.21 32.80 -5.02
CA ALA A 28 -0.04 33.45 -6.31
C ALA A 28 -0.93 34.69 -6.41
N ARG A 29 -0.33 35.87 -6.65
CA ARG A 29 -1.07 37.12 -6.86
C ARG A 29 -2.08 37.07 -8.02
N ASN A 30 -1.75 36.34 -9.08
CA ASN A 30 -2.52 36.29 -10.33
C ASN A 30 -2.98 34.86 -10.69
N GLY A 31 -2.99 33.94 -9.71
CA GLY A 31 -3.20 32.51 -9.96
C GLY A 31 -2.00 31.83 -10.63
N ILE A 32 -2.08 30.51 -10.80
CA ILE A 32 -1.04 29.71 -11.45
C ILE A 32 -1.29 29.71 -12.97
N PRO A 33 -0.29 30.01 -13.81
CA PRO A 33 -0.43 29.86 -15.26
C PRO A 33 -0.80 28.43 -15.66
N GLN A 34 -1.71 28.28 -16.62
CA GLN A 34 -2.20 26.97 -17.07
C GLN A 34 -1.06 25.99 -17.44
N ASN A 35 -0.03 26.48 -18.15
CA ASN A 35 1.14 25.69 -18.53
C ASN A 35 1.92 25.14 -17.32
N LEU A 36 1.95 25.90 -16.22
CA LEU A 36 2.58 25.45 -14.99
C LEU A 36 1.73 24.37 -14.29
N GLY A 37 0.40 24.49 -14.32
CA GLY A 37 -0.50 23.44 -13.82
C GLY A 37 -0.30 22.11 -14.53
N PHE A 38 -0.19 22.11 -15.86
CA PHE A 38 0.13 20.90 -16.64
C PHE A 38 1.48 20.29 -16.24
N LEU A 39 2.54 21.09 -16.12
CA LEU A 39 3.87 20.61 -15.72
C LEU A 39 3.88 20.01 -14.31
N LEU A 40 3.14 20.61 -13.37
CA LEU A 40 3.02 20.09 -12.01
C LEU A 40 2.34 18.70 -12.02
N ASN A 41 1.26 18.54 -12.77
CA ASN A 41 0.57 17.26 -12.93
C ASN A 41 1.49 16.19 -13.56
N GLU A 42 2.24 16.55 -14.59
CA GLU A 42 3.20 15.67 -15.25
C GLU A 42 4.32 15.23 -14.30
N TRP A 43 4.89 16.16 -13.53
CA TRP A 43 5.94 15.81 -12.56
C TRP A 43 5.43 14.93 -11.43
N SER A 44 4.19 15.11 -11.00
CA SER A 44 3.54 14.25 -10.00
C SER A 44 3.31 12.84 -10.52
N SER A 45 2.83 12.68 -11.75
CA SER A 45 2.59 11.36 -12.35
C SER A 45 3.89 10.59 -12.61
N GLN A 46 4.98 11.28 -12.95
CA GLN A 46 6.31 10.70 -13.15
C GLN A 46 7.07 10.46 -11.84
N THR A 47 6.53 10.83 -10.68
CA THR A 47 7.18 10.60 -9.40
C THR A 47 7.09 9.12 -9.04
N VAL A 48 8.24 8.43 -9.06
CA VAL A 48 8.33 7.03 -8.63
C VAL A 48 8.06 6.95 -7.13
N ARG A 49 7.03 6.18 -6.77
CA ARG A 49 6.64 5.93 -5.38
C ARG A 49 6.89 4.46 -5.03
N VAL A 50 7.75 4.25 -4.04
CA VAL A 50 7.99 2.93 -3.45
C VAL A 50 7.33 2.91 -2.08
N ARG A 51 6.41 1.97 -1.86
CA ARG A 51 5.79 1.73 -0.54
C ARG A 51 6.36 0.44 0.01
N ILE A 52 6.93 0.51 1.20
CA ILE A 52 7.39 -0.65 1.96
C ILE A 52 6.40 -0.80 3.12
N SER A 53 5.80 -1.97 3.22
CA SER A 53 4.83 -2.30 4.27
C SER A 53 5.30 -3.56 4.99
N ASP A 54 5.15 -3.57 6.30
CA ASP A 54 5.28 -4.77 7.10
C ASP A 54 3.94 -5.53 7.10
N VAL A 55 3.93 -6.71 6.51
CA VAL A 55 2.73 -7.52 6.27
C VAL A 55 3.01 -8.98 6.63
N THR A 56 1.97 -9.72 7.01
CA THR A 56 2.08 -11.17 7.19
C THR A 56 1.70 -11.86 5.89
N LEU A 57 2.62 -12.67 5.36
CA LEU A 57 2.36 -13.51 4.20
C LEU A 57 1.62 -14.78 4.66
N LEU A 58 0.54 -15.10 3.97
CA LEU A 58 -0.21 -16.34 4.09
C LEU A 58 0.11 -17.22 2.90
N HIS A 59 0.44 -18.48 3.18
CA HIS A 59 0.50 -19.54 2.18
C HIS A 59 -0.59 -20.58 2.51
N CYS A 60 -1.37 -20.97 1.51
CA CYS A 60 -2.40 -21.98 1.66
C CYS A 60 -2.35 -22.98 0.50
N SER A 61 -2.33 -24.27 0.83
CA SER A 61 -2.33 -25.35 -0.17
C SER A 61 -3.60 -25.39 -1.03
N HIS A 62 -4.70 -24.80 -0.56
CA HIS A 62 -6.00 -24.79 -1.24
C HIS A 62 -6.50 -23.36 -1.49
N PRO A 63 -6.53 -22.88 -2.74
CA PRO A 63 -6.93 -21.51 -3.06
C PRO A 63 -8.32 -21.11 -2.58
N GLY A 64 -9.28 -22.05 -2.62
CA GLY A 64 -10.65 -21.81 -2.16
C GLY A 64 -10.74 -21.55 -0.65
N ILE A 65 -9.93 -22.24 0.16
CA ILE A 65 -9.85 -21.95 1.59
C ILE A 65 -9.27 -20.55 1.81
N LEU A 66 -8.24 -20.18 1.04
CA LEU A 66 -7.67 -18.83 1.12
C LEU A 66 -8.71 -17.77 0.74
N ASP A 67 -9.51 -17.98 -0.30
CA ASP A 67 -10.61 -17.08 -0.67
C ASP A 67 -11.60 -16.89 0.49
N GLU A 68 -12.03 -17.98 1.11
CA GLU A 68 -12.94 -17.94 2.27
C GLU A 68 -12.34 -17.21 3.48
N LEU A 69 -11.05 -17.41 3.75
CA LEU A 69 -10.35 -16.70 4.82
C LEU A 69 -10.30 -15.20 4.55
N LEU A 70 -10.02 -14.80 3.31
CA LEU A 70 -9.95 -13.38 2.90
C LEU A 70 -11.32 -12.71 2.91
N MET A 71 -12.39 -13.41 2.52
CA MET A 71 -13.76 -12.89 2.55
C MET A 71 -14.24 -12.52 3.97
N GLY A 72 -13.68 -13.17 4.99
CA GLY A 72 -14.00 -12.88 6.39
C GLY A 72 -13.30 -11.64 6.96
N LEU A 73 -12.40 -10.99 6.21
CA LEU A 73 -11.62 -9.84 6.65
C LEU A 73 -12.25 -8.52 6.22
N ASN A 74 -11.91 -7.44 6.93
CA ASN A 74 -12.33 -6.10 6.54
C ASN A 74 -11.67 -5.71 5.20
N PRO A 75 -12.38 -4.95 4.34
CA PRO A 75 -11.83 -4.46 3.09
C PRO A 75 -10.53 -3.66 3.31
N GLY A 76 -9.53 -3.91 2.46
CA GLY A 76 -8.24 -3.20 2.49
C GLY A 76 -7.23 -3.71 3.52
N VAL A 77 -7.59 -4.73 4.30
CA VAL A 77 -6.69 -5.35 5.31
C VAL A 77 -5.99 -6.60 4.77
N ALA A 78 -6.39 -7.04 3.57
CA ALA A 78 -5.79 -8.16 2.88
C ALA A 78 -5.75 -7.95 1.37
N GLU A 79 -4.72 -8.51 0.74
CA GLU A 79 -4.51 -8.46 -0.70
C GLU A 79 -4.06 -9.84 -1.21
N ARG A 80 -4.70 -10.31 -2.29
CA ARG A 80 -4.31 -11.56 -2.95
C ARG A 80 -3.13 -11.30 -3.88
N LEU A 81 -2.02 -12.00 -3.67
CA LEU A 81 -0.83 -11.90 -4.52
C LEU A 81 -0.81 -12.97 -5.62
N ALA A 82 -1.27 -14.18 -5.30
CA ALA A 82 -1.32 -15.33 -6.19
C ALA A 82 -2.40 -16.32 -5.71
N PRO A 83 -2.76 -17.37 -6.47
CA PRO A 83 -3.80 -18.32 -6.06
C PRO A 83 -3.60 -18.93 -4.67
N HIS A 84 -2.36 -19.17 -4.26
CA HIS A 84 -2.01 -19.78 -2.97
C HIS A 84 -1.40 -18.80 -1.96
N TYR A 85 -1.26 -17.52 -2.32
CA TYR A 85 -0.55 -16.53 -1.51
C TYR A 85 -1.35 -15.25 -1.37
N ALA A 86 -1.46 -14.78 -0.12
CA ALA A 86 -2.05 -13.49 0.19
C ALA A 86 -1.25 -12.78 1.26
N VAL A 87 -1.31 -11.46 1.29
CA VAL A 87 -0.77 -10.66 2.39
C VAL A 87 -1.91 -10.10 3.21
N ILE A 88 -1.69 -10.03 4.52
CA ILE A 88 -2.59 -9.40 5.46
C ILE A 88 -1.83 -8.40 6.32
N ASP A 89 -2.53 -7.39 6.83
CA ASP A 89 -1.97 -6.60 7.93
C ASP A 89 -1.69 -7.50 9.14
N ARG A 90 -0.59 -7.19 9.83
CA ARG A 90 -0.19 -7.91 11.06
C ARG A 90 -1.32 -7.98 12.10
N LYS A 91 -2.17 -6.95 12.16
CA LYS A 91 -3.29 -6.84 13.10
C LYS A 91 -4.41 -7.86 12.84
N SER A 92 -4.51 -8.39 11.61
CA SER A 92 -5.52 -9.38 11.24
C SER A 92 -5.08 -10.81 11.44
N LEU A 93 -3.85 -11.05 11.90
CA LEU A 93 -3.33 -12.40 12.13
C LEU A 93 -4.24 -13.22 13.03
N ASP A 94 -4.65 -12.67 14.19
CA ASP A 94 -5.50 -13.40 15.15
C ASP A 94 -6.86 -13.77 14.56
N GLN A 95 -7.42 -12.89 13.72
CA GLN A 95 -8.68 -13.15 13.03
C GLN A 95 -8.53 -14.30 12.02
N VAL A 96 -7.46 -14.29 11.23
CA VAL A 96 -7.17 -15.35 10.26
C VAL A 96 -6.90 -16.68 10.95
N VAL A 97 -6.11 -16.68 12.04
CA VAL A 97 -5.84 -17.90 12.83
C VAL A 97 -7.14 -18.51 13.35
N ARG A 98 -8.04 -17.70 13.93
CA ARG A 98 -9.35 -18.18 14.40
C ARG A 98 -10.22 -18.69 13.26
N ALA A 99 -10.20 -18.04 12.11
CA ALA A 99 -10.98 -18.46 10.95
C ALA A 99 -10.47 -19.78 10.37
N ALA A 100 -9.15 -19.98 10.33
CA ALA A 100 -8.53 -21.22 9.88
C ALA A 100 -8.78 -22.38 10.85
N GLN A 101 -8.69 -22.14 12.17
CA GLN A 101 -9.02 -23.14 13.19
C GLN A 101 -10.46 -23.64 13.10
N LYS A 102 -11.42 -22.77 12.80
CA LYS A 102 -12.83 -23.15 12.57
C LYS A 102 -13.04 -24.04 11.33
N LYS A 103 -12.05 -24.11 10.45
CA LYS A 103 -12.05 -24.91 9.23
C LYS A 103 -11.16 -26.16 9.35
N ASP A 104 -10.75 -26.51 10.57
CA ASP A 104 -9.83 -27.61 10.85
C ASP A 104 -8.51 -27.54 10.06
N ALA A 105 -8.09 -26.34 9.67
CA ALA A 105 -6.85 -26.13 8.93
C ALA A 105 -5.64 -26.25 9.87
N VAL A 106 -4.62 -26.99 9.43
CA VAL A 106 -3.33 -27.05 10.12
C VAL A 106 -2.59 -25.74 9.90
N LEU A 107 -2.15 -25.11 10.98
CA LEU A 107 -1.46 -23.83 10.96
C LEU A 107 -0.01 -24.01 11.41
N THR A 108 0.92 -23.64 10.53
CA THR A 108 2.31 -23.39 10.91
C THR A 108 2.53 -21.88 10.92
N LEU A 109 3.01 -21.34 12.04
CA LEU A 109 3.22 -19.90 12.20
C LEU A 109 4.71 -19.64 12.34
N PHE A 110 5.21 -18.65 11.58
CA PHE A 110 6.62 -18.24 11.62
C PHE A 110 7.55 -19.43 11.51
N GLU A 111 7.43 -20.20 10.42
CA GLU A 111 8.47 -21.18 10.08
C GLU A 111 9.80 -20.44 10.15
N GLU A 112 10.61 -20.78 11.16
CA GLU A 112 12.00 -20.42 11.17
C GLU A 112 12.55 -21.06 9.90
N SER A 113 12.96 -20.22 8.95
CA SER A 113 13.78 -20.73 7.87
C SER A 113 15.03 -21.25 8.58
N ASP A 114 15.18 -22.58 8.65
CA ASP A 114 16.45 -23.20 9.02
C ASP A 114 17.48 -22.61 8.06
N GLY A 115 18.16 -21.57 8.53
CA GLY A 115 19.23 -20.90 7.84
C GLY A 115 20.39 -21.88 7.81
N GLY A 116 20.44 -22.71 6.77
CA GLY A 116 21.70 -23.28 6.31
C GLY A 116 22.61 -22.13 5.88
N ASP A 117 23.79 -22.09 6.50
CA ASP A 117 24.94 -21.19 6.30
C ASP A 117 25.10 -20.59 4.90
#